data_AF-A0A7C3SH28-F1
#
_entry.id   AF-A0A7C3SH28-F1
#
_cell.length_a   1.000
_cell.length_b   1.000
_cell.length_c   1.000
_cell.angle_alpha   90.00
_cell.angle_beta   90.00
_cell.angle_gamma   90.00
#
_symmetry.space_group_name_H-M   'P 1'
#
loop_
_entity.id
_entity.type
_entity.pdbx_description
1 polymer ?
#
loop_
_entity_poly.entity_id
_entity_poly.type
_entity_poly.pdbx_seq_one_letter_code
_entity_poly.pdbx_strand_id
1 'polypeptide(L)'
;WAGDNGRLEKLAAWIHQELGFQIPPEKLASLNRKQLANELDTAIEDRYRPEMRKMERALLLHIVDSAWKDHLLAMDHLRSSVGLRGYAQVDPKVEYKREGMQLFEQMWNTIAERVTDLIFRVEYMDESFLASLWSKGEAIHQEAPSATTEIAQQQQAAIEGTQQAQPVQPIRRREPQVGRNDPCPCGSGKKYKHCCLRKSGQPIV
;
A
#
# COMPACT_ATOMS: atom_id res chain seq x y z
N TRP A 1 19.15 -45.15 -37.23
CA TRP A 1 18.40 -44.09 -37.93
C TRP A 1 19.28 -42.86 -37.95
N ALA A 2 20.14 -42.79 -38.97
CA ALA A 2 21.07 -41.71 -39.22
C ALA A 2 20.47 -40.89 -40.36
N GLY A 3 20.22 -39.60 -40.14
CA GLY A 3 19.64 -38.76 -41.19
C GLY A 3 19.13 -37.41 -40.73
N ASP A 4 19.99 -36.53 -40.18
CA ASP A 4 19.89 -35.07 -40.40
C ASP A 4 21.11 -34.24 -39.91
N ASN A 5 22.28 -34.88 -39.70
CA ASN A 5 23.35 -34.37 -38.84
C ASN A 5 24.03 -33.06 -39.27
N GLY A 6 23.76 -32.52 -40.47
CA GLY A 6 24.29 -31.23 -40.91
C GLY A 6 23.28 -30.08 -40.90
N ARG A 7 21.97 -30.35 -40.85
CA ARG A 7 20.95 -29.28 -40.91
C ARG A 7 20.79 -28.60 -39.56
N LEU A 8 20.82 -29.37 -38.47
CA LEU A 8 20.77 -28.82 -37.11
C LEU A 8 22.05 -28.03 -36.78
N GLU A 9 23.21 -28.49 -37.24
CA GLU A 9 24.47 -27.74 -37.10
C GLU A 9 24.45 -26.44 -37.89
N LYS A 10 23.96 -26.46 -39.14
CA LYS A 10 23.77 -25.24 -39.94
C LYS A 10 22.78 -24.28 -39.29
N LEU A 11 21.68 -24.78 -38.75
CA LEU A 11 20.70 -23.97 -38.03
C LEU A 11 21.32 -23.38 -36.76
N ALA A 12 22.04 -24.16 -35.95
CA ALA A 12 22.74 -23.68 -34.76
C ALA A 12 23.77 -22.60 -35.11
N ALA A 13 24.54 -22.80 -36.18
CA ALA A 13 25.51 -21.82 -36.67
C ALA A 13 24.83 -20.53 -37.14
N TRP A 14 23.71 -20.62 -37.85
CA TRP A 14 22.93 -19.46 -38.28
C TRP A 14 22.35 -18.68 -37.08
N ILE A 15 21.77 -19.38 -36.10
CA ILE A 15 21.25 -18.77 -34.86
C ILE A 15 22.36 -18.02 -34.13
N HIS A 16 23.54 -18.64 -34.00
CA HIS A 16 24.68 -18.00 -33.36
C HIS A 16 25.18 -16.77 -34.11
N GLN A 17 25.24 -16.83 -35.44
CA GLN A 17 25.77 -15.74 -36.27
C GLN A 17 24.82 -14.54 -36.36
N GLU A 18 23.53 -14.78 -36.56
CA GLU A 18 22.54 -13.70 -36.76
C GLU A 18 21.94 -13.19 -35.45
N LEU A 19 21.62 -14.09 -34.52
CA LEU A 19 20.94 -13.74 -33.27
C LEU A 19 21.90 -13.60 -32.08
N GLY A 20 23.15 -14.07 -32.20
CA GLY A 20 24.12 -14.07 -31.09
C GLY A 20 23.77 -15.07 -29.97
N PHE A 21 22.81 -15.97 -30.22
CA PHE A 21 22.33 -16.94 -29.24
C PHE A 21 22.97 -18.31 -29.50
N GLN A 22 23.54 -18.93 -28.46
CA GLN A 22 24.18 -20.24 -28.60
C GLN A 22 23.23 -21.35 -28.14
N ILE A 23 22.78 -22.19 -29.07
CA ILE A 23 22.03 -23.40 -28.77
C ILE A 23 22.83 -24.60 -29.29
N PRO A 24 23.22 -25.56 -28.42
CA PRO A 24 23.89 -26.76 -28.87
C PRO A 24 22.95 -27.61 -29.74
N PRO A 25 23.46 -28.27 -30.79
CA PRO A 25 22.64 -29.04 -31.74
C PRO A 25 21.89 -30.20 -31.07
N GLU A 26 22.43 -30.74 -29.97
CA GLU A 26 21.77 -31.76 -29.14
C GLU A 26 20.47 -31.23 -28.49
N LYS A 27 20.50 -29.98 -27.99
CA LYS A 27 19.30 -29.32 -27.45
C LYS A 27 18.29 -29.08 -28.57
N LEU A 28 18.73 -28.64 -29.76
CA LEU A 28 17.85 -28.49 -30.93
C LEU A 28 17.17 -29.80 -31.34
N ALA A 29 17.89 -30.92 -31.32
CA ALA A 29 17.35 -32.24 -31.65
C ALA A 29 16.30 -32.72 -30.63
N SER A 30 16.40 -32.28 -29.37
CA SER A 30 15.46 -32.66 -28.30
C SER A 30 14.15 -31.84 -28.32
N LEU A 31 14.13 -30.69 -29.01
CA LEU A 31 12.99 -29.78 -29.02
C LEU A 31 11.99 -30.17 -30.11
N ASN A 32 10.70 -30.12 -29.78
CA ASN A 32 9.66 -30.19 -30.79
C ASN A 32 9.56 -28.85 -31.56
N ARG A 33 8.89 -28.86 -32.72
CA ARG A 33 8.76 -27.67 -33.58
C ARG A 33 8.18 -26.45 -32.85
N LYS A 34 7.21 -26.63 -31.94
CA LYS A 34 6.61 -25.52 -31.19
C LYS A 34 7.59 -24.94 -30.18
N GLN A 35 8.31 -25.80 -29.47
CA GLN A 35 9.32 -25.38 -28.48
C GLN A 35 10.48 -24.65 -29.17
N LEU A 36 10.93 -25.15 -30.32
CA LEU A 36 11.96 -24.50 -31.12
C LEU A 36 11.50 -23.14 -31.64
N ALA A 37 10.26 -23.02 -32.13
CA ALA A 37 9.69 -21.74 -32.56
C ALA A 37 9.67 -20.74 -31.40
N ASN A 38 9.15 -21.13 -30.23
CA ASN A 38 9.10 -20.24 -29.06
C ASN A 38 10.49 -19.79 -28.60
N GLU A 39 11.48 -20.69 -28.56
CA GLU A 39 12.86 -20.36 -28.20
C GLU A 39 13.48 -19.38 -29.22
N LEU A 40 13.21 -19.59 -30.51
CA LEU A 40 13.72 -18.70 -31.56
C LEU A 40 13.04 -17.34 -31.54
N ASP A 41 11.72 -17.29 -31.34
CA ASP A 41 10.95 -16.06 -31.20
C ASP A 41 11.48 -15.24 -30.01
N THR A 42 11.73 -15.91 -28.87
CA THR A 42 12.33 -15.27 -27.70
C THR A 42 13.73 -14.71 -28.01
N ALA A 43 14.58 -15.48 -28.71
CA ALA A 43 15.93 -15.03 -29.09
C ALA A 43 15.89 -13.85 -30.08
N ILE A 44 14.92 -13.82 -30.99
CA ILE A 44 14.68 -12.70 -31.91
C ILE A 44 14.23 -11.46 -31.13
N GLU A 45 13.25 -11.59 -30.23
CA GLU A 45 12.78 -10.49 -29.39
C GLU A 45 13.90 -9.91 -28.53
N ASP A 46 14.71 -10.76 -27.89
CA ASP A 46 15.86 -10.34 -27.07
C ASP A 46 16.91 -9.58 -27.90
N ARG A 47 17.10 -9.96 -29.17
CA ARG A 47 18.10 -9.33 -30.05
C ARG A 47 17.61 -8.00 -30.65
N TYR A 48 16.38 -7.96 -31.14
CA TYR A 48 15.85 -6.84 -31.92
C TYR A 48 15.05 -5.85 -31.07
N ARG A 49 14.51 -6.26 -29.92
CA ARG A 49 13.76 -5.40 -28.98
C ARG A 49 14.23 -5.56 -27.53
N PRO A 50 15.54 -5.42 -27.24
CA PRO A 50 16.08 -5.60 -25.88
C PRO A 50 15.48 -4.61 -24.87
N GLU A 51 15.12 -3.40 -25.29
CA GLU A 51 14.50 -2.40 -24.42
C GLU A 51 13.10 -2.80 -23.98
N MET A 52 12.31 -3.41 -24.87
CA MET A 52 10.99 -3.96 -24.52
C MET A 52 11.13 -5.05 -23.46
N ARG A 53 12.13 -5.92 -23.59
CA ARG A 53 12.37 -7.01 -22.64
C ARG A 53 12.76 -6.50 -21.25
N LYS A 54 13.67 -5.51 -21.20
CA LYS A 54 14.07 -4.86 -19.94
C LYS A 54 12.86 -4.19 -19.28
N MET A 55 12.04 -3.52 -20.08
CA MET A 55 10.83 -2.86 -19.63
C MET A 55 9.79 -3.86 -19.09
N GLU A 56 9.49 -4.94 -19.83
CA GLU A 56 8.60 -6.02 -19.37
C GLU A 56 9.04 -6.57 -18.03
N ARG A 57 10.34 -6.90 -17.90
CA ARG A 57 10.91 -7.42 -16.67
C ARG A 57 10.78 -6.42 -15.52
N ALA A 58 11.08 -5.15 -15.76
CA ALA A 58 10.98 -4.11 -14.73
C ALA A 58 9.52 -3.89 -14.29
N LEU A 59 8.59 -3.86 -15.25
CA LEU A 59 7.16 -3.70 -15.01
C LEU A 59 6.59 -4.89 -14.22
N LEU A 60 6.94 -6.12 -14.61
CA LEU A 60 6.59 -7.34 -13.89
C LEU A 60 7.06 -7.27 -12.43
N LEU A 61 8.34 -6.96 -12.22
CA LEU A 61 8.92 -6.87 -10.89
C LEU A 61 8.23 -5.78 -10.05
N HIS A 62 7.95 -4.62 -10.64
CA HIS A 62 7.29 -3.52 -9.95
C HIS A 62 5.86 -3.88 -9.51
N ILE A 63 5.06 -4.49 -10.39
CA ILE A 63 3.68 -4.89 -10.09
C ILE A 63 3.67 -5.94 -8.98
N VAL A 64 4.55 -6.95 -9.07
CA VAL A 64 4.63 -8.01 -8.06
C VAL A 64 5.06 -7.44 -6.72
N ASP A 65 6.09 -6.59 -6.68
CA ASP A 65 6.58 -5.99 -5.44
C ASP A 65 5.52 -5.08 -4.76
N SER A 66 4.84 -4.25 -5.54
CA SER A 66 3.74 -3.41 -5.02
C SER A 66 2.59 -4.26 -4.47
N ALA A 67 2.12 -5.23 -5.25
CA ALA A 67 1.02 -6.09 -4.84
C ALA A 67 1.37 -6.93 -3.60
N TRP A 68 2.62 -7.38 -3.51
CA TRP A 68 3.11 -8.13 -2.35
C TRP A 68 3.17 -7.26 -1.09
N LYS A 69 3.66 -6.01 -1.18
CA LYS A 69 3.66 -5.06 -0.06
C LYS A 69 2.25 -4.79 0.44
N ASP A 70 1.30 -4.55 -0.47
CA ASP A 70 -0.11 -4.37 -0.14
C ASP A 70 -0.70 -5.62 0.53
N HIS A 71 -0.35 -6.81 0.04
CA HIS A 71 -0.77 -8.07 0.65
C HIS A 71 -0.20 -8.27 2.05
N LEU A 72 1.09 -7.98 2.29
CA LEU A 72 1.69 -8.06 3.61
C LEU A 72 0.97 -7.13 4.61
N LEU A 73 0.65 -5.90 4.18
CA LEU A 73 -0.13 -4.96 4.99
C LEU A 73 -1.53 -5.52 5.30
N ALA A 74 -2.20 -6.10 4.29
CA ALA A 74 -3.50 -6.75 4.46
C ALA A 74 -3.43 -7.93 5.44
N MET A 75 -2.36 -8.73 5.38
CA MET A 75 -2.13 -9.86 6.30
C MET A 75 -1.88 -9.41 7.74
N ASP A 76 -1.22 -8.26 7.95
CA ASP A 76 -1.06 -7.67 9.29
C ASP A 76 -2.40 -7.19 9.87
N HIS A 77 -3.25 -6.56 9.06
CA HIS A 77 -4.61 -6.20 9.45
C HIS A 77 -5.48 -7.44 9.71
N LEU A 78 -5.34 -8.49 8.90
CA LEU A 78 -6.04 -9.76 9.11
C LEU A 78 -5.60 -10.41 10.44
N ARG A 79 -4.29 -10.44 10.72
CA ARG A 79 -3.75 -11.01 11.96
C ARG A 79 -4.31 -10.31 13.21
N SER A 80 -4.44 -8.98 13.17
CA SER A 80 -4.98 -8.20 14.29
C SER A 80 -6.50 -8.36 14.47
N SER A 81 -7.26 -8.53 13.38
CA SER A 81 -8.73 -8.66 13.43
C SER A 81 -9.21 -10.08 13.79
N VAL A 82 -8.49 -11.12 13.39
CA VAL A 82 -8.85 -12.53 13.66
C VAL A 82 -8.81 -12.86 15.15
N GLY A 83 -8.01 -12.14 15.96
CA GLY A 83 -8.01 -12.28 17.41
C GLY A 83 -9.39 -12.00 18.06
N LEU A 84 -10.20 -11.13 17.46
CA LEU A 84 -11.57 -10.82 17.91
C LEU A 84 -12.59 -11.89 17.48
N ARG A 85 -12.28 -12.75 16.50
CA ARG A 85 -13.17 -13.83 16.03
C ARG A 85 -13.09 -15.11 16.87
N GLY A 86 -12.10 -15.25 17.75
CA GLY A 86 -12.00 -16.37 18.70
C GLY A 86 -13.20 -16.49 19.65
N TYR A 87 -14.03 -15.44 19.78
CA TYR A 87 -15.29 -15.49 20.52
C TYR A 87 -16.37 -16.37 19.87
N ALA A 88 -16.23 -16.73 18.59
CA ALA A 88 -17.21 -17.51 17.83
C ALA A 88 -16.97 -19.04 17.86
N GLN A 89 -16.09 -19.56 18.74
CA GLN A 89 -15.71 -20.98 18.83
C GLN A 89 -15.03 -21.56 17.56
N VAL A 90 -14.69 -20.70 16.59
CA VAL A 90 -13.91 -21.09 15.41
C VAL A 90 -12.43 -20.87 15.71
N ASP A 91 -11.57 -21.81 15.31
CA ASP A 91 -10.12 -21.70 15.49
C ASP A 91 -9.58 -20.49 14.70
N PRO A 92 -9.02 -19.46 15.39
CA PRO A 92 -8.48 -18.27 14.74
C PRO A 92 -7.40 -18.59 13.70
N LYS A 93 -6.61 -19.66 13.90
CA LYS A 93 -5.56 -20.03 12.95
C LYS A 93 -6.13 -20.55 11.64
N VAL A 94 -7.27 -21.26 11.70
CA VAL A 94 -7.93 -21.79 10.52
C VAL A 94 -8.55 -20.66 9.70
N GLU A 95 -9.23 -19.70 10.33
CA GLU A 95 -9.78 -18.55 9.61
C GLU A 95 -8.69 -17.63 9.06
N TYR A 96 -7.61 -17.38 9.81
CA TYR A 96 -6.47 -16.62 9.30
C TYR A 96 -5.90 -17.25 8.03
N LYS A 97 -5.72 -18.58 8.01
CA LYS A 97 -5.23 -19.29 6.83
C LYS A 97 -6.22 -19.23 5.67
N ARG A 98 -7.52 -19.37 5.96
CA ARG A 98 -8.59 -19.35 4.94
C ARG A 98 -8.73 -17.97 4.29
N GLU A 99 -8.92 -16.93 5.09
CA GLU A 99 -9.03 -15.54 4.60
C GLU A 99 -7.70 -15.10 3.96
N GLY A 100 -6.55 -15.46 4.55
CA GLY A 100 -5.24 -15.15 3.98
C GLY A 100 -5.01 -15.76 2.59
N MET A 101 -5.42 -17.02 2.39
CA MET A 101 -5.33 -17.65 1.06
C MET A 101 -6.24 -16.98 0.04
N GLN A 102 -7.46 -16.58 0.44
CA GLN A 102 -8.38 -15.85 -0.45
C GLN A 102 -7.78 -14.51 -0.88
N LEU A 103 -7.18 -13.75 0.04
CA LEU A 103 -6.50 -12.50 -0.28
C LEU A 103 -5.31 -12.74 -1.22
N PHE A 104 -4.55 -13.82 -1.02
CA PHE A 104 -3.44 -14.18 -1.90
C PHE A 104 -3.90 -14.52 -3.32
N GLU A 105 -4.93 -15.34 -3.48
CA GLU A 105 -5.48 -15.69 -4.79
C GLU A 105 -6.02 -14.47 -5.53
N GLN A 106 -6.74 -13.59 -4.81
CA GLN A 106 -7.23 -12.34 -5.37
C GLN A 106 -6.08 -11.43 -5.85
N MET A 107 -5.04 -11.27 -5.02
CA MET A 107 -3.83 -10.54 -5.39
C MET A 107 -3.19 -11.14 -6.65
N TRP A 108 -3.00 -12.46 -6.67
CA TRP A 108 -2.36 -13.16 -7.79
C TRP A 108 -3.10 -12.98 -9.11
N ASN A 109 -4.43 -13.11 -9.09
CA ASN A 109 -5.26 -12.90 -10.28
C ASN A 109 -5.19 -11.43 -10.74
N THR A 110 -5.20 -10.48 -9.81
CA THR A 110 -5.06 -9.05 -10.11
C THR A 110 -3.71 -8.73 -10.75
N ILE A 111 -2.62 -9.36 -10.30
CA ILE A 111 -1.30 -9.21 -10.91
C ILE A 111 -1.35 -9.68 -12.37
N ALA A 112 -1.90 -10.87 -12.64
CA ALA A 112 -1.99 -11.42 -13.99
C ALA A 112 -2.80 -10.51 -14.93
N GLU A 113 -3.95 -10.00 -14.48
CA GLU A 113 -4.78 -9.05 -15.25
C GLU A 113 -4.04 -7.75 -15.54
N ARG A 114 -3.35 -7.17 -14.55
CA ARG A 114 -2.58 -5.92 -14.72
C ARG A 114 -1.41 -6.09 -15.69
N VAL A 115 -0.66 -7.18 -15.55
CA VAL A 115 0.49 -7.47 -16.40
C VAL A 115 0.04 -7.64 -17.84
N THR A 116 -1.01 -8.43 -18.08
CA THR A 116 -1.52 -8.66 -19.43
C THR A 116 -2.06 -7.36 -20.05
N ASP A 117 -2.87 -6.59 -19.32
CA ASP A 117 -3.39 -5.31 -19.82
C ASP A 117 -2.28 -4.30 -20.14
N LEU A 118 -1.26 -4.19 -19.28
CA LEU A 118 -0.14 -3.27 -19.49
C LEU A 118 0.74 -3.66 -20.67
N ILE A 119 1.12 -4.94 -20.80
CA ILE A 119 1.97 -5.41 -21.90
C ILE A 119 1.29 -5.13 -23.25
N PHE A 120 -0.01 -5.36 -23.37
CA PHE A 120 -0.74 -5.12 -24.62
C PHE A 120 -1.00 -3.63 -24.90
N ARG A 121 -0.98 -2.77 -23.89
CA ARG A 121 -1.15 -1.32 -24.08
C ARG A 121 0.16 -0.59 -24.33
N VAL A 122 1.29 -1.14 -23.88
CA VAL A 122 2.58 -0.45 -23.82
C VAL A 122 3.07 0.06 -25.19
N GLU A 123 2.73 -0.61 -26.30
CA GLU A 123 3.09 -0.18 -27.66
C GLU A 123 2.41 1.15 -28.06
N TYR A 124 1.31 1.51 -27.38
CA TYR A 124 0.58 2.75 -27.57
C TYR A 124 0.81 3.76 -26.45
N MET A 125 1.60 3.42 -25.42
CA MET A 125 1.80 4.31 -24.27
C MET A 125 2.99 5.23 -24.50
N ASP A 126 2.77 6.49 -24.13
CA ASP A 126 3.76 7.56 -24.26
C ASP A 126 4.97 7.33 -23.35
N GLU A 127 6.17 7.74 -23.78
CA GLU A 127 7.44 7.52 -23.06
C GLU A 127 7.42 8.14 -21.64
N SER A 128 6.61 9.17 -21.47
CA SER A 128 6.30 9.83 -20.19
C SER A 128 5.61 8.90 -19.16
N PHE A 129 4.76 7.97 -19.61
CA PHE A 129 4.10 7.00 -18.74
C PHE A 129 5.10 5.98 -18.21
N LEU A 130 6.01 5.50 -19.06
CA LEU A 130 7.10 4.62 -18.64
C LEU A 130 8.01 5.32 -17.63
N ALA A 131 8.40 6.56 -17.86
CA ALA A 131 9.16 7.33 -16.87
C ALA A 131 8.43 7.43 -15.51
N SER A 132 7.09 7.58 -15.50
CA SER A 132 6.30 7.66 -14.27
C SER A 132 6.25 6.34 -13.47
N LEU A 133 6.25 5.19 -14.14
CA LEU A 133 6.29 3.88 -13.48
C LEU A 133 7.61 3.66 -12.74
N TRP A 134 8.71 4.17 -13.28
CA TRP A 134 10.04 4.05 -12.68
C TRP A 134 10.29 5.14 -11.62
N SER A 135 9.75 6.35 -11.85
CA SER A 135 9.78 7.45 -10.88
C SER A 135 9.02 7.13 -9.59
N LYS A 136 7.97 6.29 -9.62
CA LYS A 136 7.24 5.87 -8.42
C LYS A 136 8.01 4.87 -7.54
N GLY A 137 8.97 4.13 -8.11
CA GLY A 137 9.85 3.22 -7.37
C GLY A 137 10.93 3.96 -6.57
N GLU A 138 11.37 5.10 -7.09
CA GLU A 138 12.11 6.12 -6.34
C GLU A 138 11.12 7.04 -5.61
N ALA A 139 10.33 6.49 -4.70
CA ALA A 139 9.94 7.27 -3.55
C ALA A 139 11.22 7.54 -2.74
N ILE A 140 12.04 8.48 -3.23
CA ILE A 140 12.95 9.23 -2.38
C ILE A 140 12.02 9.69 -1.26
N HIS A 141 12.27 9.21 -0.05
CA HIS A 141 11.80 9.88 1.14
C HIS A 141 12.43 11.28 1.11
N GLN A 142 11.88 12.18 0.28
CA GLN A 142 11.89 13.59 0.64
C GLN A 142 11.18 13.55 1.97
N GLU A 143 11.96 13.72 3.03
CA GLU A 143 11.48 13.88 4.38
C GLU A 143 10.26 14.78 4.27
N ALA A 144 9.08 14.17 4.32
CA ALA A 144 7.86 14.93 4.48
C ALA A 144 8.17 15.77 5.73
N PRO A 145 8.14 17.11 5.65
CA PRO A 145 8.37 17.93 6.82
C PRO A 145 7.44 17.35 7.86
N SER A 146 8.02 16.76 8.92
CA SER A 146 7.23 15.99 9.84
C SER A 146 6.11 16.92 10.31
N ALA A 147 4.86 16.45 10.37
CA ALA A 147 3.76 17.29 10.81
C ALA A 147 4.08 17.96 12.17
N THR A 148 4.98 17.37 12.97
CA THR A 148 5.59 17.98 14.15
C THR A 148 6.36 19.28 13.89
N THR A 149 7.07 19.45 12.79
CA THR A 149 7.83 20.68 12.47
C THR A 149 6.90 21.83 12.07
N GLU A 150 5.88 21.56 11.25
CA GLU A 150 4.87 22.58 10.89
C GLU A 150 3.98 22.94 12.09
N ILE A 151 3.59 21.96 12.91
CA ILE A 151 2.87 22.19 14.17
C ILE A 151 3.76 22.92 15.19
N ALA A 152 5.06 22.61 15.27
CA ALA A 152 6.00 23.30 16.15
C ALA A 152 6.23 24.76 15.70
N GLN A 153 6.35 25.01 14.40
CA GLN A 153 6.48 26.37 13.86
C GLN A 153 5.20 27.18 14.03
N GLN A 154 4.01 26.57 13.84
CA GLN A 154 2.74 27.24 14.17
C GLN A 154 2.59 27.51 15.67
N GLN A 155 3.03 26.59 16.54
CA GLN A 155 3.06 26.83 17.98
C GLN A 155 4.04 27.93 18.35
N GLN A 156 5.24 27.98 17.77
CA GLN A 156 6.22 29.04 18.03
C GLN A 156 5.76 30.40 17.53
N ALA A 157 5.16 30.48 16.35
CA ALA A 157 4.56 31.72 15.83
C ALA A 157 3.38 32.18 16.70
N ALA A 158 2.57 31.25 17.22
CA ALA A 158 1.50 31.57 18.16
C ALA A 158 2.03 32.06 19.53
N ILE A 159 3.15 31.49 20.00
CA ILE A 159 3.83 31.89 21.25
C ILE A 159 4.49 33.27 21.11
N GLU A 160 5.13 33.57 19.97
CA GLU A 160 5.72 34.89 19.70
C GLU A 160 4.64 35.97 19.54
N GLY A 161 3.50 35.64 18.92
CA GLY A 161 2.34 36.52 18.82
C GLY A 161 1.63 36.79 20.15
N THR A 162 1.84 35.97 21.19
CA THR A 162 1.23 36.17 22.52
C THR A 162 2.09 37.01 23.47
N GLN A 163 3.35 37.32 23.14
CA GLN A 163 4.22 38.10 24.05
C GLN A 163 3.84 39.59 24.19
N GLN A 164 2.85 40.07 23.43
CA GLN A 164 2.27 41.41 23.60
C GLN A 164 0.89 41.41 24.27
N ALA A 165 0.34 40.25 24.63
CA ALA A 165 -0.94 40.17 25.33
C ALA A 165 -0.69 40.11 26.85
N GLN A 166 -1.22 41.11 27.57
CA GLN A 166 -1.18 41.18 29.02
C GLN A 166 -1.65 39.85 29.68
N PRO A 167 -1.01 39.39 30.76
CA PRO A 167 -1.37 38.14 31.40
C PRO A 167 -2.81 38.21 31.91
N VAL A 168 -3.69 37.39 31.33
CA VAL A 168 -5.06 37.22 31.81
C VAL A 168 -5.00 36.61 33.19
N GLN A 169 -5.28 37.40 34.22
CA GLN A 169 -5.31 36.88 35.58
C GLN A 169 -6.44 35.84 35.72
N PRO A 170 -6.19 34.70 36.38
CA PRO A 170 -7.20 33.68 36.56
C PRO A 170 -8.39 34.26 37.34
N ILE A 171 -9.61 34.10 36.79
CA ILE A 171 -10.85 34.50 37.43
C ILE A 171 -11.04 33.64 38.68
N ARG A 172 -10.58 34.15 39.84
CA ARG A 172 -10.91 33.56 41.14
C ARG A 172 -12.37 33.88 41.45
N ARG A 173 -13.23 32.84 41.51
CA ARG A 173 -14.58 32.98 42.07
C ARG A 173 -14.45 33.49 43.50
N ARG A 174 -14.95 34.70 43.76
CA ARG A 174 -14.88 35.34 45.08
C ARG A 174 -15.92 34.79 46.06
N GLU A 175 -16.89 34.00 45.59
CA GLU A 175 -17.99 33.50 46.41
C GLU A 175 -17.94 31.96 46.54
N PRO A 176 -18.16 31.42 47.76
CA PRO A 176 -18.20 29.99 47.98
C PRO A 176 -19.41 29.38 47.26
N GLN A 177 -19.17 28.31 46.51
CA GLN A 177 -20.23 27.56 45.83
C GLN A 177 -21.11 26.88 46.87
N VAL A 178 -22.35 27.34 47.01
CA VAL A 178 -23.30 26.78 47.98
C VAL A 178 -23.55 25.32 47.67
N GLY A 179 -23.24 24.44 48.62
CA GLY A 179 -23.40 23.00 48.50
C GLY A 179 -24.87 22.62 48.40
N ARG A 180 -25.16 21.50 47.72
CA ARG A 180 -26.52 21.03 47.44
C ARG A 180 -27.40 20.88 48.71
N ASN A 181 -26.80 20.60 49.86
CA ASN A 181 -27.51 20.42 51.13
C ASN A 181 -27.43 21.63 52.08
N ASP A 182 -26.69 22.69 51.72
CA ASP A 182 -26.45 23.85 52.57
C ASP A 182 -27.71 24.73 52.70
N PRO A 183 -27.79 25.59 53.73
CA PRO A 183 -28.86 26.57 53.84
C PRO A 183 -28.92 27.45 52.59
N CYS A 184 -30.11 27.60 52.01
CA CYS A 184 -30.27 28.34 50.76
C CYS A 184 -30.04 29.85 51.00
N PRO A 185 -29.17 30.52 50.20
CA PRO A 185 -28.79 31.92 50.43
C PRO A 185 -29.92 32.93 50.19
N CYS A 186 -31.07 32.51 49.65
CA CYS A 186 -32.26 33.35 49.46
C CYS A 186 -33.04 33.64 50.75
N GLY A 187 -32.54 33.21 51.92
CA GLY A 187 -33.16 33.48 53.22
C GLY A 187 -34.39 32.62 53.55
N SER A 188 -34.70 31.59 52.74
CA SER A 188 -35.91 30.77 52.90
C SER A 188 -35.87 29.74 54.05
N GLY A 189 -34.74 29.57 54.73
CA GLY A 189 -34.53 28.59 55.80
C GLY A 189 -34.50 27.12 55.35
N LYS A 190 -34.64 26.82 54.04
CA LYS A 190 -34.64 25.46 53.48
C LYS A 190 -33.27 25.11 52.88
N LYS A 191 -32.95 23.80 52.76
CA LYS A 191 -31.74 23.32 52.06
C LYS A 191 -31.76 23.72 50.57
N TYR A 192 -30.61 24.08 50.01
CA TYR A 192 -30.47 24.63 48.64
C TYR A 192 -31.13 23.76 47.57
N LYS A 193 -30.97 22.42 47.64
CA LYS A 193 -31.64 21.45 46.74
C LYS A 193 -33.17 21.50 46.72
N HIS A 194 -33.78 21.94 47.81
CA HIS A 194 -35.25 22.00 47.96
C HIS A 194 -35.81 23.41 47.75
N CYS A 195 -34.96 24.38 47.40
CA CYS A 195 -35.36 25.76 47.15
C CYS A 195 -34.87 26.21 45.76
N CYS A 196 -33.83 27.04 45.69
CA CYS A 196 -33.40 27.67 44.45
C CYS A 196 -32.85 26.68 43.41
N LEU A 197 -32.25 25.55 43.82
CA LEU A 197 -31.74 24.56 42.86
C LEU A 197 -32.85 23.82 42.10
N ARG A 198 -34.05 23.72 42.67
CA ARG A 198 -35.22 23.15 41.99
C ARG A 198 -35.90 24.17 41.06
N LYS A 199 -35.77 25.47 41.35
CA LYS A 199 -36.30 26.55 40.51
C LYS A 199 -35.44 26.84 39.28
N SER A 200 -34.15 26.50 39.31
CA SER A 200 -33.23 26.66 38.18
C SER A 200 -33.30 25.52 37.14
N GLY A 201 -34.33 24.67 37.18
CA GLY A 201 -34.56 23.63 36.18
C GLY A 201 -35.01 24.23 34.85
N GLN A 202 -34.09 24.35 33.89
CA GLN A 202 -34.43 24.49 32.48
C GLN A 202 -35.25 23.27 32.02
N PRO A 203 -36.23 23.43 31.12
CA PRO A 203 -36.94 22.29 30.54
C PRO A 203 -35.95 21.41 29.78
N ILE A 204 -36.09 20.10 29.96
CA ILE A 204 -35.34 19.08 29.24
C ILE A 204 -35.83 19.13 27.79
N VAL A 205 -34.93 19.47 26.86
CA VAL A 205 -35.07 19.16 25.43
C VAL A 205 -34.33 17.84 25.19
#